data_AF-A0A820BQA7-F1
#
_entry.id   AF-A0A820BQA7-F1
#
_cell.length_a   1.000
_cell.length_b   1.000
_cell.length_c   1.000
_cell.angle_alpha   90.00
_cell.angle_beta   90.00
_cell.angle_gamma   90.00
#
_symmetry.space_group_name_H-M   'P 1'
#
loop_
_entity.id
_entity.type
_entity.pdbx_description
1 polymer ?
#
loop_
_entity_poly.entity_id
_entity_poly.type
_entity_poly.pdbx_seq_one_letter_code
_entity_poly.pdbx_strand_id
1 'polypeptide(L)'
;FLKIIHHNNLTYQTRTCQTANSASLTIIGQIELEIKINYITASVITDVATNLITSILLCNDWINSNHVHVFGNQKKLTIPNKHGQLISIPYVEPIEINYPALLVNQITLPSYSQTLVDIACKVNDANDFIFEPYQRHISKFIFIPHTLLNITKHQAKVLLINAQDRQQILSRNT
;
A
#
# COMPACT_ATOMS: atom_id res chain seq x y z
N PHE A 1 22.39 -12.48 -0.34
CA PHE A 1 23.11 -12.49 0.96
C PHE A 1 22.08 -12.33 2.07
N LEU A 2 21.94 -13.33 2.94
CA LEU A 2 21.14 -13.20 4.17
C LEU A 2 22.00 -12.45 5.19
N LYS A 3 21.60 -11.21 5.50
CA LYS A 3 22.23 -10.40 6.55
C LYS A 3 21.44 -10.66 7.84
N ILE A 4 22.04 -11.35 8.80
CA ILE A 4 21.46 -11.47 10.14
C ILE A 4 21.61 -10.10 10.81
N ILE A 5 20.48 -9.46 11.13
CA ILE A 5 20.46 -8.20 11.85
C ILE A 5 20.01 -8.52 13.28
N HIS A 6 20.89 -8.26 14.25
CA HIS A 6 20.55 -8.37 15.67
C HIS A 6 19.73 -7.14 16.05
N HIS A 7 18.53 -7.35 16.61
CA HIS A 7 17.63 -6.29 17.06
C HIS A 7 17.39 -6.40 18.58
N ASN A 8 16.95 -5.31 19.21
CA ASN A 8 16.48 -5.32 20.59
C ASN A 8 15.34 -6.34 20.76
N ASN A 9 15.21 -6.93 21.96
CA ASN A 9 14.22 -7.97 22.23
C ASN A 9 12.80 -7.52 21.80
N LEU A 10 12.19 -8.29 20.90
CA LEU A 10 10.78 -8.12 20.53
C LEU A 10 9.94 -8.21 21.80
N THR A 11 9.20 -7.14 22.10
CA THR A 11 8.21 -7.17 23.18
C THR A 11 6.95 -7.81 22.63
N TYR A 12 6.72 -9.07 22.98
CA TYR A 12 5.58 -9.82 22.48
C TYR A 12 4.26 -9.25 22.98
N GLN A 13 3.39 -8.90 22.05
CA GLN A 13 2.02 -8.48 22.31
C GLN A 13 1.20 -8.79 21.08
N THR A 14 0.23 -9.71 21.21
CA THR A 14 -0.62 -10.09 20.08
C THR A 14 -1.90 -9.28 20.09
N ARG A 15 -2.21 -8.62 18.97
CA ARG A 15 -3.50 -7.97 18.75
C ARG A 15 -3.88 -8.05 17.27
N THR A 16 -5.18 -8.11 17.01
CA THR A 16 -5.72 -8.06 15.65
C THR A 16 -6.47 -6.74 15.49
N CYS A 17 -6.14 -6.02 14.42
CA CYS A 17 -6.77 -4.76 14.05
C CYS A 17 -7.50 -4.92 12.72
N GLN A 18 -8.41 -4.00 12.43
CA GLN A 18 -9.07 -3.90 11.13
C GLN A 18 -8.52 -2.68 10.40
N THR A 19 -8.10 -2.87 9.16
CA THR A 19 -7.65 -1.78 8.28
C THR A 19 -8.86 -1.03 7.71
N ALA A 20 -8.61 0.09 7.01
CA ALA A 20 -9.66 0.89 6.40
C ALA A 20 -10.50 0.12 5.35
N ASN A 21 -9.95 -0.93 4.74
CA ASN A 21 -10.67 -1.84 3.84
C ASN A 21 -11.21 -3.10 4.56
N SER A 22 -11.29 -3.09 5.90
CA SER A 22 -11.77 -4.21 6.72
C SER A 22 -10.97 -5.51 6.55
N ALA A 23 -9.72 -5.41 6.09
CA ALA A 23 -8.79 -6.52 6.15
C ALA A 23 -8.22 -6.62 7.57
N SER A 24 -7.98 -7.84 8.03
CA SER A 24 -7.33 -8.04 9.33
C SER A 24 -5.84 -7.70 9.22
N LEU A 25 -5.30 -7.01 10.23
CA LEU A 25 -3.87 -6.80 10.43
C LEU A 25 -3.49 -7.43 11.77
N THR A 26 -2.62 -8.43 11.76
CA THR A 26 -2.19 -9.14 12.96
C THR A 26 -0.84 -8.62 13.42
N ILE A 27 -0.83 -8.00 14.59
CA ILE A 27 0.37 -7.52 15.27
C ILE A 27 0.83 -8.58 16.27
N ILE A 28 2.12 -8.89 16.28
CA ILE A 28 2.73 -9.93 17.14
C ILE A 28 3.66 -9.36 18.22
N GLY A 29 3.96 -8.07 18.16
CA GLY A 29 4.71 -7.39 19.20
C GLY A 29 5.19 -6.02 18.77
N GLN A 30 6.05 -5.43 19.60
CA GLN A 30 6.69 -4.15 19.35
C GLN A 30 8.20 -4.26 19.44
N ILE A 31 8.89 -3.49 18.61
CA ILE A 31 10.33 -3.48 18.55
C ILE A 31 10.85 -2.06 18.32
N GLU A 32 11.95 -1.73 18.97
CA GLU A 32 12.72 -0.53 18.66
C GLU A 32 13.73 -0.85 17.55
N LEU A 33 13.68 -0.08 16.47
CA LEU A 33 14.57 -0.20 15.32
C LEU A 33 15.33 1.11 15.12
N GLU A 34 16.61 0.97 14.84
CA GLU A 34 17.38 2.04 14.24
C GLU A 34 17.25 1.93 12.72
N ILE A 35 16.69 2.96 12.09
CA ILE A 35 16.58 3.06 10.63
C ILE A 35 17.52 4.12 10.10
N LYS A 36 18.16 3.82 8.96
CA LYS A 36 19.03 4.75 8.26
C LYS A 36 18.34 5.25 7.00
N ILE A 37 18.06 6.55 6.96
CA ILE A 37 17.49 7.23 5.79
C ILE A 37 18.57 8.15 5.24
N ASN A 38 19.12 7.79 4.08
CA ASN A 38 20.32 8.42 3.53
C ASN A 38 21.51 8.33 4.52
N TYR A 39 21.99 9.45 5.06
CA TYR A 39 23.03 9.51 6.11
C TYR A 39 22.48 9.85 7.50
N ILE A 40 21.16 9.89 7.66
CA ILE A 40 20.50 10.18 8.93
C ILE A 40 20.10 8.87 9.59
N THR A 41 20.42 8.75 10.87
CA THR A 41 19.99 7.67 11.73
C THR A 41 18.81 8.16 12.57
N ALA A 42 17.70 7.43 12.52
CA ALA A 42 16.49 7.71 13.30
C ALA A 42 16.07 6.45 14.07
N SER A 43 15.64 6.60 15.32
CA SER A 43 15.02 5.50 16.07
C SER A 43 13.51 5.48 15.79
N VAL A 44 12.94 4.29 15.68
CA VAL A 44 11.50 4.06 15.57
C VAL A 44 11.09 2.93 16.49
N ILE A 45 10.07 3.16 17.32
CA ILE A 45 9.35 2.11 18.02
C ILE A 45 8.18 1.73 17.12
N THR A 46 8.13 0.48 16.67
CA THR A 46 7.15 0.02 15.68
C THR A 46 6.48 -1.28 16.09
N ASP A 47 5.22 -1.44 15.69
CA ASP A 47 4.51 -2.72 15.77
C ASP A 47 5.01 -3.66 14.67
N VAL A 48 5.23 -4.92 15.01
CA VAL A 48 5.56 -5.98 14.05
C VAL A 48 4.26 -6.67 13.64
N ALA A 49 3.94 -6.58 12.35
CA ALA A 49 2.76 -7.24 11.77
C ALA A 49 3.17 -8.43 10.88
N THR A 50 2.37 -9.49 10.86
CA THR A 50 2.65 -10.71 10.07
C THR A 50 2.15 -10.64 8.64
N ASN A 51 1.27 -9.69 8.35
CA ASN A 51 0.57 -9.57 7.07
C ASN A 51 0.56 -8.12 6.59
N LEU A 52 1.70 -7.44 6.75
CA LEU A 52 1.95 -6.12 6.18
C LEU A 52 2.49 -6.26 4.75
N ILE A 53 1.92 -5.50 3.83
CA ILE A 53 2.24 -5.46 2.39
C ILE A 53 3.64 -4.90 2.14
N THR A 54 4.04 -3.96 2.99
CA THR A 54 5.33 -3.27 2.92
C THR A 54 6.26 -3.79 4.00
N SER A 55 7.57 -3.66 3.80
CA SER A 55 8.54 -4.04 4.82
C SER A 55 8.48 -3.14 6.06
N ILE A 56 8.08 -1.88 5.87
CA ILE A 56 7.92 -0.90 6.95
C ILE A 56 6.85 0.13 6.55
N LEU A 57 6.10 0.60 7.52
CA LEU A 57 5.17 1.73 7.37
C LEU A 57 5.51 2.76 8.44
N LEU A 58 5.98 3.94 8.01
CA LEU A 58 6.29 5.06 8.90
C LEU A 58 5.11 6.02 8.91
N CYS A 59 4.41 6.08 10.04
CA CYS A 59 3.17 6.83 10.20
C CYS A 59 3.43 8.23 10.79
N ASN A 60 2.33 8.95 11.06
CA ASN A 60 2.36 10.31 11.59
C ASN A 60 3.08 10.43 12.93
N ASP A 61 3.03 9.39 13.76
CA ASP A 61 3.79 9.28 15.01
C ASP A 61 5.29 9.44 14.74
N TRP A 62 5.84 8.65 13.82
CA TRP A 62 7.25 8.73 13.46
C TRP A 62 7.59 10.06 12.77
N ILE A 63 6.73 10.55 11.88
CA ILE A 63 6.88 11.86 11.22
C ILE A 63 7.00 12.98 12.26
N ASN A 64 6.10 12.98 13.24
CA ASN A 64 6.06 14.00 14.29
C ASN A 64 7.28 13.90 15.21
N SER A 65 7.64 12.70 15.66
CA SER A 65 8.81 12.47 16.54
C SER A 65 10.14 12.83 15.88
N ASN A 66 10.23 12.78 14.55
CA ASN A 66 11.46 13.09 13.81
C ASN A 66 11.39 14.43 13.07
N HIS A 67 10.36 15.25 13.31
CA HIS A 67 10.16 16.55 12.65
C HIS A 67 10.29 16.49 11.13
N VAL A 68 9.68 15.46 10.53
CA VAL A 68 9.72 15.24 9.09
C VAL A 68 8.69 16.13 8.42
N HIS A 69 9.10 16.80 7.34
CA HIS A 69 8.17 17.54 6.47
C HIS A 69 8.08 16.85 5.11
N VAL A 70 6.86 16.63 4.64
CA VAL A 70 6.57 15.94 3.39
C VAL A 70 6.06 16.93 2.35
N PHE A 71 6.71 16.97 1.19
CA PHE A 71 6.36 17.86 0.07
C PHE A 71 5.93 17.01 -1.13
N GLY A 72 4.66 16.62 -1.14
CA GLY A 72 4.11 15.71 -2.16
C GLY A 72 4.25 16.23 -3.60
N ASN A 73 3.99 17.52 -3.82
CA ASN A 73 4.15 18.18 -5.12
C ASN A 73 5.59 18.19 -5.62
N GLN A 74 6.56 18.22 -4.71
CA GLN A 74 7.99 18.21 -5.01
C GLN A 74 8.60 16.81 -4.95
N LYS A 75 7.77 15.78 -4.70
CA LYS A 75 8.20 14.38 -4.53
C LYS A 75 9.43 14.25 -3.62
N LYS A 76 9.40 14.89 -2.45
CA LYS A 76 10.51 14.86 -1.50
C LYS A 76 10.04 14.99 -0.06
N LEU A 77 10.90 14.62 0.87
CA LEU A 77 10.75 14.95 2.29
C LEU A 77 11.98 15.73 2.79
N THR A 78 11.83 16.38 3.94
CA THR A 78 12.95 16.93 4.71
C THR A 78 12.95 16.40 6.12
N ILE A 79 14.14 16.11 6.65
CA ILE A 79 14.35 15.61 8.01
C ILE A 79 15.57 16.32 8.61
N PRO A 80 15.51 16.82 9.86
CA PRO A 80 16.68 17.40 10.52
C PRO A 80 17.76 16.34 10.76
N ASN A 81 19.02 16.70 10.49
CA ASN A 81 20.16 15.91 10.97
C ASN A 81 20.43 16.17 12.47
N LYS A 82 21.43 15.48 13.04
CA LYS A 82 21.87 15.67 14.44
C LYS A 82 22.30 17.10 14.82
N HIS A 83 22.52 17.97 13.83
CA HIS A 83 22.87 19.38 14.01
C HIS A 83 21.68 20.32 13.75
N GLY A 84 20.47 19.79 13.58
CA GLY A 84 19.25 20.57 13.30
C GLY A 84 19.14 21.09 11.87
N GLN A 85 20.05 20.74 10.97
CA GLN A 85 19.97 21.15 9.56
C GLN A 85 18.99 20.26 8.81
N LEU A 86 18.04 20.88 8.09
CA LEU A 86 17.08 20.15 7.27
C LEU A 86 17.76 19.55 6.04
N ILE A 87 17.70 18.24 5.93
CA ILE A 87 18.20 17.49 4.78
C ILE A 87 17.05 17.14 3.87
N SER A 88 17.14 17.50 2.59
CA SER A 88 16.16 17.12 1.58
C SER A 88 16.46 15.74 1.01
N ILE A 89 15.46 14.87 1.03
CA ILE A 89 15.55 13.50 0.52
C ILE A 89 14.49 13.35 -0.57
N PRO A 90 14.89 13.15 -1.85
CA PRO A 90 13.95 12.94 -2.93
C PRO A 90 13.27 11.58 -2.79
N TYR A 91 12.04 11.47 -3.31
CA TYR A 91 11.38 10.19 -3.45
C TYR A 91 12.09 9.38 -4.53
N VAL A 92 12.33 8.12 -4.21
CA VAL A 92 12.79 7.13 -5.18
C VAL A 92 11.54 6.44 -5.70
N GLU A 93 11.26 6.61 -6.99
CA GLU A 93 10.19 5.89 -7.64
C GLU A 93 10.54 4.40 -7.60
N PRO A 94 9.65 3.53 -7.09
CA PRO A 94 9.90 2.10 -7.12
C PRO A 94 10.04 1.64 -8.57
N ILE A 95 10.82 0.58 -8.79
CA ILE A 95 10.82 -0.10 -10.09
C ILE A 95 9.46 -0.79 -10.20
N GLU A 96 8.50 -0.14 -10.85
CA GLU A 96 7.17 -0.68 -11.08
C GLU A 96 7.24 -1.85 -12.06
N ILE A 97 6.99 -3.06 -11.57
CA ILE A 97 6.67 -4.19 -12.44
C ILE A 97 5.15 -4.22 -12.58
N ASN A 98 4.65 -3.53 -13.59
CA ASN A 98 3.23 -3.45 -13.86
C ASN A 98 2.74 -4.68 -14.63
N TYR A 99 1.76 -5.37 -14.06
CA TYR A 99 1.07 -6.47 -14.70
C TYR A 99 -0.32 -6.02 -15.13
N PRO A 100 -0.65 -6.07 -16.44
CA PRO A 100 -2.00 -5.79 -16.89
C PRO A 100 -3.01 -6.68 -16.18
N ALA A 101 -3.99 -6.05 -15.54
CA ALA A 101 -5.14 -6.69 -14.92
C ALA A 101 -6.38 -6.37 -15.78
N LEU A 102 -7.05 -7.41 -16.26
CA LEU A 102 -8.09 -7.30 -17.27
C LEU A 102 -9.38 -7.92 -16.78
N LEU A 103 -10.53 -7.28 -17.04
CA LEU A 103 -11.83 -7.88 -16.72
C LEU A 103 -12.03 -9.23 -17.43
N VAL A 104 -12.38 -10.25 -16.66
CA VAL A 104 -12.65 -11.60 -17.18
C VAL A 104 -13.91 -11.60 -18.06
N ASN A 105 -14.94 -10.87 -17.61
CA ASN A 105 -16.26 -10.79 -18.25
C ASN A 105 -16.66 -9.35 -18.49
N GLN A 106 -17.51 -9.12 -19.49
CA GLN A 106 -18.22 -7.85 -19.60
C GLN A 106 -19.16 -7.70 -18.39
N ILE A 107 -19.20 -6.50 -17.84
CA ILE A 107 -20.05 -6.18 -16.70
C ILE A 107 -20.87 -4.92 -16.97
N THR A 108 -22.02 -4.87 -16.31
CA THR A 108 -22.89 -3.72 -16.26
C THR A 108 -22.95 -3.26 -14.82
N LEU A 109 -22.53 -2.02 -14.56
CA LEU A 109 -22.56 -1.40 -13.24
C LEU A 109 -23.74 -0.42 -13.19
N PRO A 110 -24.80 -0.70 -12.41
CA PRO A 110 -25.88 0.24 -12.20
C PRO A 110 -25.40 1.58 -11.64
N SER A 111 -26.21 2.61 -11.78
CA SER A 111 -25.99 3.91 -11.12
C SER A 111 -25.83 3.72 -9.60
N TYR A 112 -24.90 4.45 -8.98
CA TYR A 112 -24.60 4.41 -7.54
C TYR A 112 -24.46 3.00 -6.94
N SER A 113 -23.68 2.13 -7.58
CA SER A 113 -23.54 0.73 -7.18
C SER A 113 -22.10 0.34 -6.85
N GLN A 114 -21.96 -0.73 -6.06
CA GLN A 114 -20.70 -1.41 -5.80
C GLN A 114 -20.80 -2.84 -6.32
N THR A 115 -19.81 -3.34 -7.05
CA THR A 115 -19.82 -4.68 -7.63
C THR A 115 -18.44 -5.31 -7.51
N LEU A 116 -18.40 -6.54 -7.01
CA LEU A 116 -17.19 -7.34 -6.97
C LEU A 116 -17.02 -8.05 -8.32
N VAL A 117 -15.87 -7.88 -8.96
CA VAL A 117 -15.64 -8.37 -10.32
C VAL A 117 -14.34 -9.16 -10.39
N ASP A 118 -14.34 -10.15 -11.27
CA ASP A 118 -13.16 -10.98 -11.52
C ASP A 118 -12.26 -10.29 -12.55
N ILE A 119 -10.98 -10.17 -12.20
CA ILE A 119 -9.91 -9.73 -13.08
C ILE A 119 -8.89 -10.85 -13.26
N ALA A 120 -8.29 -10.92 -14.45
CA ALA A 120 -7.20 -11.81 -14.77
C ALA A 120 -5.89 -11.02 -14.92
N CYS A 121 -4.78 -11.60 -14.45
CA CYS A 121 -3.45 -11.05 -14.65
C CYS A 121 -2.45 -12.16 -14.98
N LYS A 122 -1.26 -11.79 -15.48
CA LYS A 122 -0.22 -12.77 -15.85
C LYS A 122 0.46 -13.44 -14.65
N VAL A 123 0.42 -12.81 -13.48
CA VAL A 123 1.00 -13.36 -12.26
C VAL A 123 0.17 -14.56 -11.81
N ASN A 124 0.83 -15.60 -11.32
CA ASN A 124 0.15 -16.75 -10.73
C ASN A 124 0.43 -16.83 -9.24
N ASP A 125 -0.58 -17.25 -8.47
CA ASP A 125 -0.49 -17.64 -7.05
C ASP A 125 0.41 -16.72 -6.22
N ALA A 126 0.01 -15.46 -6.13
CA ALA A 126 0.78 -14.42 -5.48
C ALA A 126 -0.09 -13.57 -4.56
N ASN A 127 0.46 -13.25 -3.40
CA ASN A 127 -0.21 -12.42 -2.39
C ASN A 127 0.35 -11.00 -2.43
N ASP A 128 -0.36 -10.07 -1.82
CA ASP A 128 0.13 -8.72 -1.55
C ASP A 128 0.29 -7.82 -2.78
N PHE A 129 -0.55 -8.00 -3.81
CA PHE A 129 -0.58 -7.13 -4.99
C PHE A 129 -1.42 -5.88 -4.77
N ILE A 130 -0.92 -4.75 -5.24
CA ILE A 130 -1.66 -3.49 -5.28
C ILE A 130 -2.37 -3.40 -6.63
N PHE A 131 -3.69 -3.26 -6.59
CA PHE A 131 -4.45 -2.90 -7.77
C PHE A 131 -4.52 -1.39 -7.94
N GLU A 132 -4.18 -0.93 -9.14
CA GLU A 132 -4.33 0.46 -9.55
C GLU A 132 -5.15 0.57 -10.83
N PRO A 133 -6.19 1.42 -10.87
CA PRO A 133 -6.97 1.64 -12.08
C PRO A 133 -6.17 2.40 -13.13
N TYR A 134 -6.34 2.03 -14.40
CA TYR A 134 -5.75 2.77 -15.50
C TYR A 134 -6.32 4.19 -15.57
N GLN A 135 -5.46 5.19 -15.81
CA GLN A 135 -5.78 6.62 -15.65
C GLN A 135 -7.08 7.07 -16.34
N ARG A 136 -7.41 6.50 -17.50
CA ARG A 136 -8.64 6.81 -18.25
C ARG A 136 -9.94 6.39 -17.55
N HIS A 137 -9.86 5.51 -16.55
CA HIS A 137 -11.02 5.00 -15.81
C HIS A 137 -11.17 5.64 -14.43
N ILE A 138 -10.14 6.34 -13.91
CA ILE A 138 -10.16 7.02 -12.61
C ILE A 138 -11.30 8.06 -12.52
N SER A 139 -11.61 8.75 -13.62
CA SER A 139 -12.70 9.74 -13.65
C SER A 139 -14.10 9.13 -13.74
N LYS A 140 -14.22 7.81 -13.95
CA LYS A 140 -15.48 7.12 -14.18
C LYS A 140 -15.93 6.26 -13.01
N PHE A 141 -15.02 5.87 -12.14
CA PHE A 141 -15.30 4.99 -11.00
C PHE A 141 -14.54 5.46 -9.76
N ILE A 142 -15.14 5.27 -8.59
CA ILE A 142 -14.40 5.32 -7.34
C ILE A 142 -13.78 3.93 -7.17
N PHE A 143 -12.54 3.78 -7.59
CA PHE A 143 -11.76 2.63 -7.14
C PHE A 143 -11.33 2.92 -5.72
N ILE A 144 -11.37 1.93 -4.83
CA ILE A 144 -10.61 2.01 -3.59
C ILE A 144 -9.19 1.64 -4.01
N PRO A 145 -8.29 2.61 -4.28
CA PRO A 145 -6.93 2.28 -4.68
C PRO A 145 -6.28 1.48 -3.54
N HIS A 146 -5.34 0.61 -3.91
CA HIS A 146 -4.55 -0.16 -2.94
C HIS A 146 -5.34 -1.23 -2.16
N THR A 147 -6.39 -1.79 -2.76
CA THR A 147 -6.96 -3.03 -2.25
C THR A 147 -5.94 -4.14 -2.48
N LEU A 148 -5.48 -4.76 -1.40
CA LEU A 148 -4.66 -5.96 -1.46
C LEU A 148 -5.37 -7.06 -2.24
N LEU A 149 -4.72 -7.54 -3.28
CA LEU A 149 -5.20 -8.66 -4.06
C LEU A 149 -4.37 -9.90 -3.79
N ASN A 150 -5.08 -10.97 -3.47
CA ASN A 150 -4.56 -12.31 -3.58
C ASN A 150 -4.92 -12.84 -4.96
N ILE A 151 -3.89 -13.14 -5.74
CA ILE A 151 -4.02 -13.73 -7.06
C ILE A 151 -3.96 -15.24 -6.89
N THR A 152 -5.01 -15.94 -7.29
CA THR A 152 -5.07 -17.41 -7.30
C THR A 152 -5.43 -17.87 -8.70
N LYS A 153 -4.66 -18.79 -9.27
CA LYS A 153 -4.87 -19.28 -10.65
C LYS A 153 -5.05 -18.14 -11.66
N HIS A 154 -4.16 -17.15 -11.62
CA HIS A 154 -4.17 -15.96 -12.49
C HIS A 154 -5.37 -15.01 -12.30
N GLN A 155 -6.21 -15.19 -11.27
CA GLN A 155 -7.39 -14.37 -11.05
C GLN A 155 -7.40 -13.71 -9.67
N ALA A 156 -8.00 -12.54 -9.61
CA ALA A 156 -8.29 -11.82 -8.37
C ALA A 156 -9.66 -11.15 -8.47
N LYS A 157 -10.19 -10.72 -7.32
CA LYS A 157 -11.46 -9.98 -7.25
C LYS A 157 -11.19 -8.53 -6.86
N VAL A 158 -11.74 -7.59 -7.61
CA VAL A 158 -11.68 -6.15 -7.30
C VAL A 158 -13.08 -5.59 -7.08
N LEU A 159 -13.21 -4.67 -6.14
CA LEU A 159 -14.44 -3.93 -5.92
C LEU A 159 -14.47 -2.71 -6.84
N LEU A 160 -15.49 -2.64 -7.70
CA LEU A 160 -15.75 -1.48 -8.55
C LEU A 160 -16.94 -0.70 -8.01
N ILE A 161 -16.79 0.63 -7.89
CA ILE A 161 -17.87 1.53 -7.47
C ILE A 161 -18.21 2.46 -8.63
N ASN A 162 -19.44 2.33 -9.15
CA ASN A 162 -20.01 3.33 -10.03
C ASN A 162 -20.66 4.42 -9.18
N ALA A 163 -20.01 5.57 -9.07
CA ALA A 163 -20.52 6.73 -8.34
C ALA A 163 -21.26 7.73 -9.25
N GLN A 164 -21.54 7.36 -10.50
CA GLN A 164 -22.29 8.20 -11.43
C GLN A 164 -23.79 7.92 -11.33
N ASP A 165 -24.58 8.90 -11.74
CA ASP A 165 -26.05 8.83 -11.82
C ASP A 165 -26.57 7.94 -12.97
N ARG A 166 -25.66 7.40 -13.79
CA ARG A 166 -25.95 6.57 -14.96
C ARG A 166 -25.22 5.23 -14.90
N GLN A 167 -25.81 4.23 -15.55
CA GLN A 167 -25.20 2.92 -15.74
C GLN A 167 -23.88 3.02 -16.53
N GLN A 168 -22.89 2.22 -16.15
CA GLN A 168 -21.65 2.03 -16.89
C GLN A 168 -21.57 0.60 -17.42
N ILE A 169 -21.06 0.44 -18.64
CA ILE A 169 -20.76 -0.86 -19.23
C ILE A 169 -19.25 -0.94 -19.44
N LEU A 170 -18.63 -1.96 -18.86
CA LEU A 170 -17.21 -2.24 -19.04
C LEU A 170 -17.08 -3.53 -19.84
N SER A 171 -16.38 -3.43 -20.97
CA SER A 171 -16.16 -4.57 -21.86
C SER A 171 -15.18 -5.55 -21.24
N ARG A 172 -15.27 -6.81 -21.65
CA ARG A 172 -14.22 -7.80 -21.36
C ARG A 172 -12.86 -7.26 -21.83
N ASN A 173 -11.80 -7.54 -21.08
CA ASN A 173 -10.45 -7.04 -21.33
C ASN A 173 -10.28 -5.51 -21.29
N THR A 174 -11.23 -4.79 -20.67
CA THR A 174 -10.92 -3.46 -20.12
C THR A 174 -9.97 -3.63 -18.94
#